data_AF-A0A6L2Q4Q1-F1
#
_entry.id   AF-A0A6L2Q4Q1-F1
#
_cell.length_a   1.000
_cell.length_b   1.000
_cell.length_c   1.000
_cell.angle_alpha   90.00
_cell.angle_beta   90.00
_cell.angle_gamma   90.00
#
_symmetry.space_group_name_H-M   'P 1'
#
loop_
_entity.id
_entity.type
_entity.pdbx_description
1 polymer ?
#
loop_
_entity_poly.entity_id
_entity_poly.type
_entity_poly.pdbx_seq_one_letter_code
_entity_poly.pdbx_strand_id
1 'polypeptide(L)'
;MNLLLYAPPFQHSLQFHLLASALMFQPDFRIAATGSVVELDKSTKIMKKLKLIGTPFKIYRKTAFIRDMFSSTLEVAKFEGAKLKTVSGIRGQIKKAVSKPEGAFRATFEDKILLSDIVFCRTWYRVEVPKLYNPLTSLLLPPEQKNLWRGMKTVGQLKREKGIHSQPALDSLYTPIERQPKVFRPLVIPRTLQKELPYKDKPKNKARNEKKSLESKRITVVREPHEQRVAALMKMLKVSYRQKQKQLKAATKKRMDEHKKELQKEELRKLKRHKELRKQVFRTLSKLDMKNKTKLRR
;
A
#
# COMPACT_ATOMS: atom_id res chain seq x y z
N MET A 1 20.39 2.71 -8.93
CA MET A 1 19.94 4.10 -8.69
C MET A 1 20.55 4.91 -9.81
N ASN A 2 19.75 5.65 -10.59
CA ASN A 2 20.26 6.39 -11.75
C ASN A 2 20.41 7.86 -11.35
N LEU A 3 21.50 8.49 -11.76
CA LEU A 3 21.81 9.88 -11.49
C LEU A 3 21.88 10.64 -12.82
N LEU A 4 21.33 11.85 -12.85
CA LEU A 4 21.44 12.73 -14.00
C LEU A 4 22.03 14.06 -13.56
N LEU A 5 23.07 14.50 -14.26
CA LEU A 5 23.83 15.71 -13.98
C LEU A 5 24.08 16.44 -15.30
N TYR A 6 24.23 17.76 -15.22
CA TYR A 6 24.71 18.56 -16.34
C TYR A 6 26.24 18.62 -16.30
N ALA A 7 26.90 18.01 -17.28
CA ALA A 7 28.36 17.91 -17.36
C ALA A 7 28.81 17.80 -18.82
N PRO A 8 30.11 18.00 -19.11
CA PRO A 8 30.69 17.69 -20.41
C PRO A 8 30.41 16.25 -20.84
N PRO A 9 30.30 15.97 -22.15
CA PRO A 9 30.05 14.62 -22.64
C PRO A 9 31.26 13.71 -22.39
N PHE A 10 31.01 12.53 -21.81
CA PHE A 10 32.00 11.49 -21.56
C PHE A 10 31.62 10.18 -22.27
N GLN A 11 32.60 9.36 -22.64
CA GLN A 11 32.33 8.08 -23.31
C GLN A 11 31.43 7.17 -22.45
N HIS A 12 30.57 6.41 -23.14
CA HIS A 12 29.76 5.38 -22.50
C HIS A 12 30.65 4.37 -21.76
N SER A 13 30.19 3.89 -20.62
CA SER A 13 30.88 2.95 -19.72
C SER A 13 32.12 3.51 -19.01
N LEU A 14 32.44 4.80 -19.14
CA LEU A 14 33.52 5.41 -18.37
C LEU A 14 33.19 5.36 -16.87
N GLN A 15 34.11 4.84 -16.07
CA GLN A 15 33.98 4.80 -14.61
C GLN A 15 34.39 6.15 -13.99
N PHE A 16 33.68 6.57 -12.95
CA PHE A 16 33.98 7.79 -12.22
C PHE A 16 33.76 7.63 -10.71
N HIS A 17 34.41 8.51 -9.95
CA HIS A 17 34.30 8.61 -8.50
C HIS A 17 33.78 10.01 -8.15
N LEU A 18 32.86 10.11 -7.19
CA LEU A 18 32.34 11.37 -6.68
C LEU A 18 32.86 11.59 -5.26
N LEU A 19 33.43 12.77 -5.04
CA LEU A 19 33.92 13.23 -3.74
C LEU A 19 32.86 14.12 -3.08
N ALA A 20 32.60 13.94 -1.78
CA ALA A 20 31.69 14.83 -1.03
C ALA A 20 32.30 16.20 -0.75
N SER A 21 33.62 16.25 -0.54
CA SER A 21 34.38 17.45 -0.25
C SER A 21 35.81 17.27 -0.76
N ALA A 22 36.40 18.37 -1.27
CA ALA A 22 37.80 18.41 -1.69
C ALA A 22 38.75 18.87 -0.56
N LEU A 23 38.22 19.21 0.63
CA LEU A 23 39.03 19.66 1.76
C LEU A 23 39.79 18.49 2.40
N MET A 24 41.08 18.70 2.67
CA MET A 24 41.94 17.68 3.27
C MET A 24 41.68 17.40 4.77
N PHE A 25 40.92 18.26 5.44
CA PHE A 25 40.62 18.15 6.88
C PHE A 25 39.23 17.54 7.15
N GLN A 26 39.00 16.33 6.66
CA GLN A 26 37.88 15.50 7.11
C GLN A 26 38.43 14.17 7.67
N PRO A 27 38.00 13.76 8.87
CA PRO A 27 38.47 12.54 9.53
C PRO A 27 37.90 11.24 8.92
N ASP A 28 36.89 11.33 8.04
CA ASP A 28 36.15 10.19 7.50
C ASP A 28 36.46 9.88 6.02
N PHE A 29 35.90 8.76 5.52
CA PHE A 29 35.98 8.32 4.13
C PHE A 29 35.43 9.38 3.15
N ARG A 30 36.25 9.79 2.17
CA ARG A 30 35.98 10.98 1.33
C ARG A 30 35.23 10.70 0.03
N ILE A 31 35.30 9.46 -0.46
CA ILE A 31 34.60 9.04 -1.68
C ILE A 31 33.15 8.78 -1.30
N ALA A 32 32.22 9.55 -1.88
CA ALA A 32 30.80 9.46 -1.55
C ALA A 32 30.06 8.46 -2.43
N ALA A 33 30.46 8.34 -3.69
CA ALA A 33 29.84 7.43 -4.65
C ALA A 33 30.82 7.03 -5.75
N THR A 34 30.58 5.88 -6.34
CA THR A 34 31.24 5.38 -7.55
C THR A 34 30.17 5.02 -8.58
N GLY A 35 30.50 5.11 -9.87
CA GLY A 35 29.54 4.83 -10.92
C GLY A 35 30.18 4.76 -12.30
N SER A 36 29.36 4.46 -13.29
CA SER A 36 29.74 4.49 -14.70
C SER A 36 28.74 5.30 -15.53
N VAL A 37 29.22 5.90 -16.61
CA VAL A 37 28.39 6.66 -17.55
C VAL A 37 27.54 5.69 -18.38
N VAL A 38 26.22 5.86 -18.35
CA VAL A 38 25.28 5.00 -19.10
C VAL A 38 24.79 5.66 -20.38
N GLU A 39 24.41 6.92 -20.35
CA GLU A 39 23.80 7.57 -21.51
C GLU A 39 24.12 9.06 -21.49
N LEU A 40 24.28 9.64 -22.69
CA LEU A 40 24.55 11.06 -22.89
C LEU A 40 23.45 11.65 -23.74
N ASP A 41 22.63 12.50 -23.14
CA ASP A 41 21.52 13.15 -23.82
C ASP A 41 21.43 14.63 -23.49
N LYS A 42 21.13 15.45 -24.50
CA LYS A 42 20.91 16.91 -24.34
C LYS A 42 19.57 17.23 -23.67
N SER A 43 18.56 16.38 -23.87
CA SER A 43 17.20 16.62 -23.36
C SER A 43 16.62 15.36 -22.72
N THR A 44 16.69 15.29 -21.40
CA THR A 44 16.11 14.17 -20.64
C THR A 44 14.80 14.58 -19.97
N LYS A 45 13.84 13.65 -19.96
CA LYS A 45 12.51 13.85 -19.36
C LYS A 45 12.47 13.17 -18.00
N ILE A 46 12.86 13.90 -16.96
CA ILE A 46 12.72 13.42 -15.58
C ILE A 46 11.33 13.76 -15.08
N MET A 47 10.61 12.75 -14.59
CA MET A 47 9.26 12.89 -14.07
C MET A 47 9.25 12.58 -12.57
N LYS A 48 8.74 13.51 -11.77
CA LYS A 48 8.47 13.31 -10.34
C LYS A 48 7.00 13.01 -10.14
N LYS A 49 6.72 11.98 -9.36
CA LYS A 49 5.36 11.62 -9.00
C LYS A 49 4.73 12.71 -8.14
N LEU A 50 3.54 13.16 -8.54
CA LEU A 50 2.70 14.08 -7.78
C LEU A 50 1.37 13.37 -7.48
N LYS A 51 0.85 13.54 -6.27
CA LYS A 51 -0.47 13.02 -5.91
C LYS A 51 -1.36 14.21 -5.61
N LEU A 52 -2.43 14.37 -6.37
CA LEU A 52 -3.50 15.29 -6.05
C LEU A 52 -4.44 14.58 -5.08
N ILE A 53 -4.70 15.17 -3.92
CA ILE A 53 -5.42 14.55 -2.82
C ILE A 53 -6.76 15.26 -2.64
N GLY A 54 -7.85 14.53 -2.42
CA GLY A 54 -9.16 15.09 -2.11
C GLY A 54 -9.93 14.23 -1.13
N THR A 55 -10.99 14.81 -0.57
CA THR A 55 -11.84 14.17 0.43
C THR A 55 -13.28 14.01 -0.07
N PRO A 56 -13.94 12.87 0.17
CA PRO A 56 -15.33 12.68 -0.17
C PRO A 56 -16.22 13.43 0.83
N PHE A 57 -17.18 14.21 0.32
CA PHE A 57 -18.16 14.90 1.17
C PHE A 57 -19.58 14.34 1.05
N LYS A 58 -19.92 13.72 -0.10
CA LYS A 58 -21.23 13.08 -0.31
C LYS A 58 -21.06 11.77 -1.06
N ILE A 59 -21.59 10.68 -0.51
CA ILE A 59 -21.36 9.32 -1.01
C ILE A 59 -22.67 8.62 -1.31
N TYR A 60 -22.75 8.03 -2.51
CA TYR A 60 -23.81 7.16 -2.97
C TYR A 60 -23.26 5.74 -3.16
N ARG A 61 -23.98 4.84 -3.84
CA ARG A 61 -23.59 3.43 -3.97
C ARG A 61 -22.28 3.24 -4.73
N LYS A 62 -22.18 3.80 -5.94
CA LYS A 62 -20.99 3.75 -6.81
C LYS A 62 -20.50 5.12 -7.25
N THR A 63 -21.12 6.18 -6.76
CA THR A 63 -20.76 7.56 -7.06
C THR A 63 -20.44 8.29 -5.77
N ALA A 64 -19.50 9.20 -5.84
CA ALA A 64 -19.20 10.10 -4.73
C ALA A 64 -18.83 11.47 -5.27
N PHE A 65 -19.06 12.48 -4.45
CA PHE A 65 -18.65 13.84 -4.70
C PHE A 65 -17.42 14.13 -3.85
N ILE A 66 -16.35 14.55 -4.53
CA ILE A 66 -15.03 14.80 -3.94
C ILE A 66 -14.79 16.31 -3.96
N ARG A 67 -14.20 16.82 -2.88
CA ARG A 67 -13.76 18.21 -2.73
C ARG A 67 -12.27 18.28 -2.37
N ASP A 68 -11.73 19.48 -2.35
CA ASP A 68 -10.37 19.82 -1.90
C ASP A 68 -9.23 19.17 -2.71
N MET A 69 -9.53 18.64 -3.91
CA MET A 69 -8.51 18.11 -4.85
C MET A 69 -8.09 19.12 -5.91
N PHE A 70 -9.05 19.96 -6.32
CA PHE A 70 -8.89 21.01 -7.30
C PHE A 70 -9.50 22.29 -6.73
N SER A 71 -9.04 23.43 -7.20
CA SER A 71 -9.52 24.73 -6.79
C SER A 71 -10.66 25.23 -7.68
N SER A 72 -10.61 24.93 -8.99
CA SER A 72 -11.53 25.47 -9.99
C SER A 72 -12.21 24.39 -10.84
N THR A 73 -13.34 24.74 -11.44
CA THR A 73 -14.06 23.86 -12.38
C THR A 73 -13.28 23.60 -13.66
N LEU A 74 -12.45 24.55 -14.10
CA LEU A 74 -11.55 24.43 -15.26
C LEU A 74 -10.48 23.37 -15.04
N GLU A 75 -9.90 23.30 -13.82
CA GLU A 75 -8.97 22.24 -13.45
C GLU A 75 -9.66 20.88 -13.52
N VAL A 76 -10.87 20.76 -12.96
CA VAL A 76 -11.62 19.50 -13.03
C VAL A 76 -11.89 19.09 -14.48
N ALA A 77 -12.28 20.02 -15.35
CA ALA A 77 -12.53 19.74 -16.76
C ALA A 77 -11.27 19.20 -17.46
N LYS A 78 -10.09 19.74 -17.15
CA LYS A 78 -8.81 19.23 -17.66
C LYS A 78 -8.50 17.80 -17.21
N PHE A 79 -8.98 17.40 -16.03
CA PHE A 79 -8.81 16.07 -15.46
C PHE A 79 -10.06 15.19 -15.60
N GLU A 80 -11.02 15.57 -16.45
CA GLU A 80 -12.19 14.74 -16.71
C GLU A 80 -11.78 13.39 -17.30
N GLY A 81 -12.38 12.30 -16.81
CA GLY A 81 -11.99 10.95 -17.21
C GLY A 81 -10.71 10.42 -16.55
N ALA A 82 -10.00 11.22 -15.73
CA ALA A 82 -8.79 10.76 -15.05
C ALA A 82 -9.07 9.63 -14.06
N LYS A 83 -8.08 8.74 -13.90
CA LYS A 83 -8.15 7.59 -12.99
C LYS A 83 -7.87 8.04 -11.55
N LEU A 84 -8.75 7.62 -10.64
CA LEU A 84 -8.65 7.84 -9.21
C LEU A 84 -8.41 6.53 -8.47
N LYS A 85 -7.81 6.64 -7.28
CA LYS A 85 -7.70 5.54 -6.33
C LYS A 85 -7.83 6.05 -4.91
N THR A 86 -8.51 5.29 -4.06
CA THR A 86 -8.56 5.59 -2.61
C THR A 86 -7.42 4.91 -1.86
N VAL A 87 -7.13 5.35 -0.64
CA VAL A 87 -6.17 4.67 0.26
C VAL A 87 -6.61 3.22 0.54
N SER A 88 -7.93 2.98 0.63
CA SER A 88 -8.54 1.65 0.74
C SER A 88 -8.40 0.78 -0.52
N GLY A 89 -7.90 1.34 -1.63
CA GLY A 89 -7.56 0.59 -2.84
C GLY A 89 -8.64 0.57 -3.93
N ILE A 90 -9.79 1.20 -3.69
CA ILE A 90 -10.93 1.24 -4.62
C ILE A 90 -10.57 2.14 -5.82
N ARG A 91 -10.75 1.64 -7.05
CA ARG A 91 -10.51 2.42 -8.26
C ARG A 91 -11.73 3.28 -8.59
N GLY A 92 -11.48 4.44 -9.19
CA GLY A 92 -12.53 5.32 -9.67
C GLY A 92 -12.12 6.15 -10.86
N GLN A 93 -13.04 6.98 -11.33
CA GLN A 93 -12.85 7.88 -12.45
C GLN A 93 -13.57 9.20 -12.18
N ILE A 94 -12.93 10.32 -12.53
CA ILE A 94 -13.56 11.65 -12.54
C ILE A 94 -14.59 11.68 -13.69
N LYS A 95 -15.83 12.10 -13.39
CA LYS A 95 -16.90 12.16 -14.38
C LYS A 95 -17.27 13.57 -14.81
N LYS A 96 -17.61 14.46 -13.89
CA LYS A 96 -18.02 15.83 -14.24
C LYS A 96 -17.78 16.78 -13.09
N ALA A 97 -17.40 18.01 -13.41
CA ALA A 97 -17.36 19.10 -12.45
C ALA A 97 -18.74 19.39 -11.85
N VAL A 98 -18.75 19.85 -10.61
CA VAL A 98 -19.94 20.30 -9.90
C VAL A 98 -19.78 21.80 -9.64
N SER A 99 -20.89 22.53 -9.67
CA SER A 99 -20.87 23.98 -9.48
C SER A 99 -20.59 24.40 -8.03
N LYS A 100 -21.09 23.64 -7.04
CA LYS A 100 -20.90 23.95 -5.61
C LYS A 100 -20.48 22.69 -4.84
N PRO A 101 -19.40 22.73 -4.02
CA PRO A 101 -18.40 23.80 -3.93
C PRO A 101 -17.49 23.88 -5.17
N GLU A 102 -16.80 25.00 -5.40
CA GLU A 102 -15.87 25.14 -6.52
C GLU A 102 -14.73 24.11 -6.46
N GLY A 103 -14.30 23.63 -7.62
CA GLY A 103 -13.30 22.56 -7.71
C GLY A 103 -13.81 21.16 -7.31
N ALA A 104 -15.07 21.05 -6.84
CA ALA A 104 -15.66 19.75 -6.56
C ALA A 104 -16.11 19.04 -7.84
N PHE A 105 -16.13 17.71 -7.77
CA PHE A 105 -16.52 16.90 -8.91
C PHE A 105 -17.22 15.61 -8.49
N ARG A 106 -18.00 15.09 -9.43
CA ARG A 106 -18.60 13.77 -9.33
C ARG A 106 -17.60 12.73 -9.84
N ALA A 107 -17.35 11.70 -9.05
CA ALA A 107 -16.58 10.53 -9.44
C ALA A 107 -17.40 9.25 -9.30
N THR A 108 -17.09 8.28 -10.15
CA THR A 108 -17.61 6.91 -10.05
C THR A 108 -16.52 5.99 -9.52
N PHE A 109 -16.87 5.08 -8.62
CA PHE A 109 -15.98 4.11 -8.00
C PHE A 109 -16.52 2.68 -8.21
N GLU A 110 -15.63 1.69 -8.11
CA GLU A 110 -16.01 0.27 -8.22
C GLU A 110 -16.97 -0.18 -7.11
N ASP A 111 -16.72 0.29 -5.89
CA ASP A 111 -17.51 0.03 -4.69
C ASP A 111 -17.73 1.31 -3.87
N LYS A 112 -18.60 1.23 -2.87
CA LYS A 112 -18.92 2.33 -1.98
C LYS A 112 -17.73 2.68 -1.10
N ILE A 113 -17.19 3.89 -1.30
CA ILE A 113 -16.13 4.46 -0.46
C ILE A 113 -16.69 4.95 0.89
N LEU A 114 -15.80 5.24 1.85
CA LEU A 114 -16.16 5.81 3.16
C LEU A 114 -15.87 7.31 3.22
N LEU A 115 -16.53 8.03 4.13
CA LEU A 115 -16.24 9.47 4.35
C LEU A 115 -14.83 9.70 4.89
N SER A 116 -14.27 8.71 5.60
CA SER A 116 -12.90 8.73 6.13
C SER A 116 -11.83 8.41 5.07
N ASP A 117 -12.22 8.01 3.85
CA ASP A 117 -11.25 7.68 2.81
C ASP A 117 -10.62 8.94 2.23
N ILE A 118 -9.32 8.84 1.94
CA ILE A 118 -8.61 9.84 1.15
C ILE A 118 -8.56 9.36 -0.30
N VAL A 119 -9.03 10.19 -1.23
CA VAL A 119 -9.01 9.92 -2.68
C VAL A 119 -7.81 10.64 -3.27
N PHE A 120 -7.07 9.98 -4.17
CA PHE A 120 -5.98 10.64 -4.87
C PHE A 120 -5.94 10.32 -6.36
N CYS A 121 -5.54 11.32 -7.15
CA CYS A 121 -5.12 11.14 -8.53
C CYS A 121 -3.58 11.06 -8.58
N ARG A 122 -3.05 10.06 -9.28
CA ARG A 122 -1.60 9.91 -9.46
C ARG A 122 -1.20 10.58 -10.77
N THR A 123 -0.44 11.65 -10.65
CA THR A 123 0.09 12.41 -11.78
C THR A 123 1.62 12.41 -11.75
N TRP A 124 2.21 12.90 -12.83
CA TRP A 124 3.65 13.03 -12.97
C TRP A 124 3.95 14.44 -13.44
N TYR A 125 4.87 15.12 -12.75
CA TYR A 125 5.32 16.45 -13.09
C TYR A 125 6.75 16.39 -13.61
N ARG A 126 7.05 17.11 -14.68
CA ARG A 126 8.39 17.17 -15.24
C ARG A 126 9.29 18.02 -14.34
N VAL A 127 10.40 17.45 -13.90
CA VAL A 127 11.42 18.17 -13.13
C VAL A 127 12.60 18.49 -14.04
N GLU A 128 12.98 19.76 -14.06
CA GLU A 128 14.16 20.20 -14.80
C GLU A 128 15.42 20.03 -13.96
N VAL A 129 16.52 19.68 -14.61
CA VAL A 129 17.82 19.55 -13.95
C VAL A 129 18.54 20.89 -14.01
N PRO A 130 19.00 21.44 -12.86
CA PRO A 130 19.80 22.64 -12.84
C PRO A 130 21.07 22.48 -13.69
N LYS A 131 21.29 23.42 -14.61
CA LYS A 131 22.47 23.46 -15.48
C LYS A 131 23.64 24.12 -14.76
N LEU A 132 24.11 23.48 -13.69
CA LEU A 132 25.25 23.95 -12.92
C LEU A 132 26.46 23.06 -13.19
N TYR A 133 27.56 23.66 -13.67
CA TYR A 133 28.83 23.00 -13.88
C TYR A 133 29.95 23.93 -13.43
N ASN A 134 30.66 23.52 -12.37
CA ASN A 134 31.78 24.26 -11.82
C ASN A 134 33.03 23.36 -11.86
N PRO A 135 34.04 23.67 -12.70
CA PRO A 135 35.28 22.90 -12.74
C PRO A 135 36.09 23.09 -11.46
N LEU A 136 36.90 22.08 -11.12
CA LEU A 136 37.85 22.18 -10.01
C LEU A 136 39.07 23.00 -10.47
N THR A 137 39.26 24.18 -9.88
CA THR A 137 40.34 25.12 -10.22
C THR A 137 41.40 25.24 -9.13
N SER A 138 41.65 24.17 -8.37
CA SER A 138 42.58 24.17 -7.23
C SER A 138 43.99 24.65 -7.57
N LEU A 139 44.48 24.36 -8.79
CA LEU A 139 45.81 24.78 -9.25
C LEU A 139 45.92 26.27 -9.59
N LEU A 140 44.79 26.95 -9.83
CA LEU A 140 44.76 28.40 -10.05
C LEU A 140 44.84 29.20 -8.74
N LEU A 141 44.71 28.53 -7.59
CA LEU A 141 44.87 29.16 -6.30
C LEU A 141 46.36 29.33 -5.95
N PRO A 142 46.72 30.33 -5.14
CA PRO A 142 48.06 30.49 -4.61
C PRO A 142 48.58 29.19 -3.97
N PRO A 143 49.90 28.90 -4.03
CA PRO A 143 50.49 27.65 -3.52
C PRO A 143 50.06 27.29 -2.09
N GLU A 144 49.95 28.31 -1.23
CA GLU A 144 49.53 28.18 0.16
C GLU A 144 48.06 27.77 0.32
N GLN A 145 47.22 28.07 -0.66
CA GLN A 145 45.76 27.92 -0.62
C GLN A 145 45.23 26.82 -1.56
N LYS A 146 46.10 26.08 -2.26
CA LYS A 146 45.71 24.99 -3.17
C LYS A 146 44.76 23.98 -2.53
N ASN A 147 44.97 23.70 -1.24
CA ASN A 147 44.19 22.72 -0.47
C ASN A 147 42.92 23.30 0.17
N LEU A 148 42.68 24.61 0.01
CA LEU A 148 41.55 25.34 0.61
C LEU A 148 40.41 25.60 -0.38
N TRP A 149 40.44 25.02 -1.58
CA TRP A 149 39.37 25.18 -2.55
C TRP A 149 38.02 24.75 -1.94
N ARG A 150 37.02 25.64 -2.03
CA ARG A 150 35.67 25.41 -1.51
C ARG A 150 34.66 25.46 -2.66
N GLY A 151 33.96 24.36 -2.86
CA GLY A 151 32.84 24.28 -3.78
C GLY A 151 31.52 24.77 -3.16
N MET A 152 30.41 24.41 -3.80
CA MET A 152 29.06 24.67 -3.28
C MET A 152 28.86 23.95 -1.94
N LYS A 153 28.44 24.70 -0.91
CA LYS A 153 28.13 24.15 0.41
C LYS A 153 26.93 23.22 0.34
N THR A 154 26.94 22.15 1.13
CA THR A 154 25.79 21.24 1.22
C THR A 154 24.62 21.91 1.95
N VAL A 155 23.40 21.42 1.70
CA VAL A 155 22.19 21.94 2.38
C VAL A 155 22.32 21.87 3.90
N GLY A 156 22.98 20.84 4.44
CA GLY A 156 23.23 20.70 5.87
C GLY A 156 24.17 21.78 6.43
N GLN A 157 25.28 22.06 5.74
CA GLN A 157 26.22 23.12 6.12
C GLN A 157 25.52 24.49 6.11
N LEU A 158 24.78 24.80 5.04
CA LEU A 158 24.04 26.05 4.91
C LEU A 158 22.99 26.22 6.01
N LYS A 159 22.26 25.15 6.36
CA LYS A 159 21.28 25.19 7.45
C LYS A 159 21.95 25.43 8.81
N ARG A 160 23.09 24.79 9.08
CA ARG A 160 23.84 24.97 10.33
C ARG A 160 24.39 26.39 10.48
N GLU A 161 25.00 26.94 9.42
CA GLU A 161 25.54 28.30 9.42
C GLU A 161 24.44 29.36 9.60
N LYS A 162 23.27 29.14 8.98
CA LYS A 162 22.12 30.04 9.11
C LYS A 162 21.26 29.78 10.35
N GLY A 163 21.62 28.82 11.21
CA GLY A 163 20.83 28.43 12.37
C GLY A 163 19.43 27.90 12.06
N ILE A 164 19.18 27.39 10.84
CA ILE A 164 17.86 26.92 10.40
C ILE A 164 17.64 25.48 10.86
N HIS A 165 16.76 25.31 11.85
CA HIS A 165 16.34 23.98 12.30
C HIS A 165 15.23 23.43 11.39
N SER A 166 15.36 22.18 10.92
CA SER A 166 14.36 21.56 10.05
C SER A 166 13.34 20.80 10.90
N GLN A 167 12.14 21.36 11.06
CA GLN A 167 11.05 20.67 11.74
C GLN A 167 10.33 19.73 10.76
N PRO A 168 10.22 18.42 11.05
CA PRO A 168 9.49 17.50 10.20
C PRO A 168 7.97 17.77 10.27
N ALA A 169 7.27 17.52 9.17
CA ALA A 169 5.81 17.61 9.15
C ALA A 169 5.21 16.46 9.97
N LEU A 170 4.41 16.79 10.99
CA LEU A 170 3.88 15.82 11.96
C LEU A 170 2.97 14.76 11.29
N ASP A 171 2.22 15.15 10.27
CA ASP A 171 1.32 14.28 9.48
C ASP A 171 2.07 13.24 8.61
N SER A 172 3.34 13.50 8.33
CA SER A 172 4.20 12.66 7.50
C SER A 172 5.01 11.64 8.32
N LEU A 173 5.05 11.81 9.64
CA LEU A 173 5.72 10.89 10.55
C LEU A 173 4.86 9.62 10.73
N TYR A 174 5.49 8.45 10.65
CA TYR A 174 4.81 7.20 10.92
C TYR A 174 4.48 7.07 12.40
N THR A 175 3.22 6.80 12.72
CA THR A 175 2.74 6.53 14.07
C THR A 175 2.23 5.09 14.17
N PRO A 176 2.33 4.43 15.34
CA PRO A 176 1.66 3.15 15.56
C PRO A 176 0.14 3.32 15.45
N ILE A 177 -0.54 2.43 14.72
CA ILE A 177 -1.99 2.48 14.48
C ILE A 177 -2.65 1.27 15.16
N GLU A 178 -3.43 1.51 16.21
CA GLU A 178 -4.24 0.48 16.85
C GLU A 178 -5.60 0.34 16.14
N ARG A 179 -5.89 -0.85 15.59
CA ARG A 179 -7.11 -1.11 14.83
C ARG A 179 -8.14 -1.85 15.68
N GLN A 180 -9.29 -1.20 15.89
CA GLN A 180 -10.42 -1.84 16.55
C GLN A 180 -11.06 -2.93 15.65
N PRO A 181 -11.54 -4.05 16.22
CA PRO A 181 -12.20 -5.10 15.45
C PRO A 181 -13.49 -4.58 14.83
N LYS A 182 -13.61 -4.67 13.50
CA LYS A 182 -14.81 -4.23 12.76
C LYS A 182 -15.96 -5.22 12.97
N VAL A 183 -17.04 -4.76 13.61
CA VAL A 183 -18.29 -5.52 13.76
C VAL A 183 -19.25 -5.15 12.62
N PHE A 184 -19.63 -6.12 11.79
CA PHE A 184 -20.59 -5.90 10.70
C PHE A 184 -22.02 -5.96 11.22
N ARG A 185 -22.90 -5.12 10.66
CA ARG A 185 -24.33 -5.18 10.95
C ARG A 185 -24.91 -6.51 10.44
N PRO A 186 -25.87 -7.13 11.16
CA PRO A 186 -26.53 -8.34 10.68
C PRO A 186 -27.31 -8.07 9.39
N LEU A 187 -27.55 -9.13 8.61
CA LEU A 187 -28.34 -9.05 7.38
C LEU A 187 -29.80 -8.69 7.72
N VAL A 188 -30.32 -7.65 7.07
CA VAL A 188 -31.73 -7.25 7.19
C VAL A 188 -32.41 -7.50 5.85
N ILE A 189 -33.43 -8.36 5.85
CA ILE A 189 -34.20 -8.70 4.66
C ILE A 189 -35.34 -7.67 4.52
N PRO A 190 -35.54 -7.06 3.33
CA PRO A 190 -36.68 -6.17 3.09
C PRO A 190 -38.01 -6.88 3.37
N ARG A 191 -38.98 -6.16 3.94
CA ARG A 191 -40.29 -6.73 4.32
C ARG A 191 -41.08 -7.27 3.13
N THR A 192 -40.94 -6.65 1.95
CA THR A 192 -41.57 -7.09 0.71
C THR A 192 -41.05 -8.47 0.31
N LEU A 193 -39.72 -8.59 0.17
CA LEU A 193 -39.05 -9.85 -0.14
C LEU A 193 -39.39 -10.92 0.91
N GLN A 194 -39.36 -10.56 2.19
CA GLN A 194 -39.69 -11.51 3.26
C GLN A 194 -41.10 -12.09 3.14
N LYS A 195 -42.09 -11.32 2.67
CA LYS A 195 -43.47 -11.80 2.47
C LYS A 195 -43.55 -12.82 1.34
N GLU A 196 -42.88 -12.52 0.23
CA GLU A 196 -42.83 -13.33 -1.00
C GLU A 196 -42.02 -14.64 -0.85
N LEU A 197 -41.12 -14.70 0.14
CA LEU A 197 -40.33 -15.91 0.39
C LEU A 197 -41.22 -17.13 0.68
N PRO A 198 -40.90 -18.31 0.11
CA PRO A 198 -41.51 -19.58 0.47
C PRO A 198 -41.46 -19.81 1.99
N TYR A 199 -42.45 -20.53 2.52
CA TYR A 199 -42.59 -20.74 3.97
C TYR A 199 -41.33 -21.35 4.61
N LYS A 200 -40.65 -22.26 3.90
CA LYS A 200 -39.41 -22.91 4.37
C LYS A 200 -38.27 -21.92 4.62
N ASP A 201 -38.13 -20.92 3.75
CA ASP A 201 -37.01 -19.98 3.75
C ASP A 201 -37.33 -18.68 4.51
N LYS A 202 -38.59 -18.49 4.91
CA LYS A 202 -39.03 -17.33 5.68
C LYS A 202 -38.36 -17.31 7.05
N PRO A 203 -37.61 -16.25 7.41
CA PRO A 203 -36.94 -16.17 8.70
C PRO A 203 -37.96 -16.11 9.84
N LYS A 204 -37.82 -17.02 10.81
CA LYS A 204 -38.70 -17.13 11.98
C LYS A 204 -38.29 -16.17 13.10
N ASN A 205 -38.11 -14.90 12.75
CA ASN A 205 -37.77 -13.87 13.72
C ASN A 205 -39.00 -13.60 14.60
N LYS A 206 -38.93 -13.95 15.88
CA LYS A 206 -40.00 -13.64 16.83
C LYS A 206 -40.06 -12.12 17.00
N ALA A 207 -41.24 -11.52 16.80
CA ALA A 207 -41.46 -10.14 17.16
C ALA A 207 -41.20 -10.00 18.67
N ARG A 208 -40.57 -8.90 19.07
CA ARG A 208 -40.40 -8.58 20.49
C ARG A 208 -41.79 -8.25 21.03
N ASN A 209 -42.35 -9.12 21.87
CA ASN A 209 -43.61 -8.83 22.54
C ASN A 209 -43.41 -7.64 23.50
N GLU A 210 -44.07 -6.53 23.21
CA GLU A 210 -44.06 -5.34 24.07
C GLU A 210 -44.86 -5.59 25.36
N LYS A 211 -45.91 -6.42 25.27
CA LYS A 211 -46.68 -6.86 26.42
C LYS A 211 -45.96 -8.01 27.13
N LYS A 212 -45.67 -7.83 28.42
CA LYS A 212 -45.22 -8.89 29.33
C LYS A 212 -46.21 -10.06 29.26
N SER A 213 -45.73 -11.25 28.91
CA SER A 213 -46.53 -12.48 28.93
C SER A 213 -47.07 -12.74 30.33
N LEU A 214 -48.17 -13.48 30.46
CA LEU A 214 -48.71 -13.88 31.77
C LEU A 214 -47.67 -14.59 32.63
N GLU A 215 -46.79 -15.41 32.04
CA GLU A 215 -45.66 -16.03 32.73
C GLU A 215 -44.66 -15.02 33.28
N SER A 216 -44.36 -13.95 32.55
CA SER A 216 -43.48 -12.89 33.06
C SER A 216 -44.16 -12.00 34.13
N LYS A 217 -45.48 -12.12 34.30
CA LYS A 217 -46.24 -11.52 35.42
C LYS A 217 -46.34 -12.44 36.63
N ARG A 218 -46.00 -13.73 36.50
CA ARG A 218 -45.90 -14.64 37.67
C ARG A 218 -44.76 -14.17 38.56
N ILE A 219 -44.89 -14.41 39.87
CA ILE A 219 -43.89 -14.06 40.87
C ILE A 219 -42.59 -14.79 40.49
N THR A 220 -41.60 -14.02 40.04
CA THR A 220 -40.26 -14.56 39.76
C THR A 220 -39.55 -14.78 41.07
N VAL A 221 -39.01 -15.98 41.28
CA VAL A 221 -38.16 -16.28 42.44
C VAL A 221 -36.90 -15.39 42.35
N VAL A 222 -36.82 -14.40 43.24
CA VAL A 222 -35.66 -13.53 43.35
C VAL A 222 -34.59 -14.30 44.10
N ARG A 223 -33.42 -14.47 43.48
CA ARG A 223 -32.28 -15.16 44.09
C ARG A 223 -31.77 -14.41 45.32
N GLU A 224 -31.32 -15.15 46.32
CA GLU A 224 -30.65 -14.58 47.48
C GLU A 224 -29.30 -13.93 47.09
N PRO A 225 -28.78 -12.98 47.90
CA PRO A 225 -27.52 -12.30 47.59
C PRO A 225 -26.31 -13.23 47.37
N HIS A 226 -26.26 -14.37 48.08
CA HIS A 226 -25.22 -15.38 47.86
C HIS A 226 -25.39 -16.08 46.51
N GLU A 227 -26.59 -16.55 46.18
CA GLU A 227 -26.89 -17.18 44.90
C GLU A 227 -26.65 -16.25 43.70
N GLN A 228 -26.94 -14.95 43.86
CA GLN A 228 -26.64 -13.95 42.84
C GLN A 228 -25.12 -13.85 42.59
N ARG A 229 -24.30 -13.83 43.66
CA ARG A 229 -22.83 -13.83 43.56
C ARG A 229 -22.32 -15.10 42.87
N VAL A 230 -22.83 -16.28 43.24
CA VAL A 230 -22.48 -17.55 42.60
C VAL A 230 -22.88 -17.55 41.12
N ALA A 231 -24.08 -17.09 40.78
CA ALA A 231 -24.55 -17.02 39.40
C ALA A 231 -23.70 -16.04 38.56
N ALA A 232 -23.31 -14.90 39.13
CA ALA A 232 -22.41 -13.95 38.50
C ALA A 232 -21.02 -14.57 38.25
N LEU A 233 -20.46 -15.26 39.24
CA LEU A 233 -19.19 -15.98 39.11
C LEU A 233 -19.26 -17.05 38.02
N MET A 234 -20.30 -17.87 38.02
CA MET A 234 -20.53 -18.90 37.00
C MET A 234 -20.69 -18.30 35.60
N LYS A 235 -21.32 -17.11 35.47
CA LYS A 235 -21.40 -16.38 34.21
C LYS A 235 -20.02 -15.92 33.75
N MET A 236 -19.19 -15.38 34.64
CA MET A 236 -17.81 -14.98 34.33
C MET A 236 -16.95 -16.16 33.89
N LEU A 237 -17.01 -17.29 34.61
CA LEU A 237 -16.30 -18.52 34.26
C LEU A 237 -16.72 -19.05 32.89
N LYS A 238 -18.03 -19.06 32.59
CA LYS A 238 -18.54 -19.47 31.27
C LYS A 238 -18.03 -18.57 30.15
N VAL A 239 -17.98 -17.25 30.36
CA VAL A 239 -17.46 -16.30 29.37
C VAL A 239 -15.97 -16.52 29.13
N SER A 240 -15.18 -16.62 30.21
CA SER A 240 -13.74 -16.89 30.14
C SER A 240 -13.44 -18.21 29.42
N TYR A 241 -14.15 -19.28 29.76
CA TYR A 241 -14.01 -20.57 29.10
C TYR A 241 -14.35 -20.50 27.61
N ARG A 242 -15.45 -19.82 27.22
CA ARG A 242 -15.81 -19.61 25.80
C ARG A 242 -14.72 -18.82 25.05
N GLN A 243 -14.13 -17.81 25.68
CA GLN A 243 -13.03 -17.03 25.10
C GLN A 243 -11.78 -17.89 24.91
N LYS A 244 -11.38 -18.67 25.92
CA LYS A 244 -10.25 -19.61 25.84
C LYS A 244 -10.45 -20.64 24.73
N GLN A 245 -11.65 -21.23 24.65
CA GLN A 245 -12.01 -22.17 23.57
C GLN A 245 -11.94 -21.51 22.18
N LYS A 246 -12.39 -20.26 22.04
CA LYS A 246 -12.30 -19.50 20.78
C LYS A 246 -10.84 -19.22 20.40
N GLN A 247 -9.99 -18.88 21.36
CA GLN A 247 -8.55 -18.68 21.14
C GLN A 247 -7.86 -19.98 20.70
N LEU A 248 -8.12 -21.10 21.39
CA LEU A 248 -7.59 -22.41 21.03
C LEU A 248 -8.02 -22.84 19.62
N LYS A 249 -9.30 -22.70 19.29
CA LYS A 249 -9.81 -22.99 17.94
C LYS A 249 -9.13 -22.13 16.87
N ALA A 250 -8.93 -20.83 17.14
CA ALA A 250 -8.24 -19.94 16.22
C ALA A 250 -6.76 -20.32 16.04
N ALA A 251 -6.05 -20.67 17.12
CA ALA A 251 -4.66 -21.13 17.07
C ALA A 251 -4.52 -22.46 16.31
N THR A 252 -5.40 -23.42 16.56
CA THR A 252 -5.43 -24.69 15.82
C THR A 252 -5.75 -24.48 14.34
N LYS A 253 -6.71 -23.62 14.00
CA LYS A 253 -7.00 -23.28 12.61
C LYS A 253 -5.78 -22.67 11.90
N LYS A 254 -5.06 -21.74 12.54
CA LYS A 254 -3.83 -21.17 11.97
C LYS A 254 -2.78 -22.25 11.67
N ARG A 255 -2.51 -23.12 12.64
CA ARG A 255 -1.58 -24.26 12.48
C ARG A 255 -2.00 -25.19 11.34
N MET A 256 -3.29 -25.52 11.24
CA MET A 256 -3.80 -26.35 10.14
C MET A 256 -3.67 -25.66 8.78
N ASP A 257 -3.98 -24.37 8.69
CA ASP A 257 -3.88 -23.59 7.45
C ASP A 257 -2.41 -23.48 6.99
N GLU A 258 -1.47 -23.33 7.92
CA GLU A 258 -0.02 -23.35 7.66
C GLU A 258 0.44 -24.71 7.16
N HIS A 259 0.09 -25.79 7.87
CA HIS A 259 0.43 -27.15 7.48
C HIS A 259 -0.14 -27.53 6.11
N LYS A 260 -1.38 -27.12 5.83
CA LYS A 260 -2.01 -27.34 4.51
C LYS A 260 -1.23 -26.64 3.39
N LYS A 261 -0.71 -25.43 3.62
CA LYS A 261 0.12 -24.72 2.64
C LYS A 261 1.45 -25.43 2.40
N GLU A 262 2.05 -25.98 3.45
CA GLU A 262 3.30 -26.76 3.34
C GLU A 262 3.09 -28.02 2.52
N LEU A 263 2.06 -28.81 2.84
CA LEU A 263 1.68 -30.00 2.07
C LEU A 263 1.45 -29.66 0.59
N GLN A 264 0.69 -28.60 0.29
CA GLN A 264 0.47 -28.14 -1.08
C GLN A 264 1.79 -27.77 -1.78
N LYS A 265 2.74 -27.14 -1.06
CA LYS A 265 4.05 -26.79 -1.61
C LYS A 265 4.89 -28.04 -1.90
N GLU A 266 4.81 -29.06 -1.05
CA GLU A 266 5.47 -30.34 -1.26
C GLU A 266 4.87 -31.12 -2.43
N GLU A 267 3.54 -31.18 -2.53
CA GLU A 267 2.84 -31.80 -3.65
C GLU A 267 3.23 -31.13 -4.98
N LEU A 268 3.26 -29.79 -5.02
CA LEU A 268 3.72 -29.04 -6.20
C LEU A 268 5.19 -29.36 -6.54
N ARG A 269 6.07 -29.53 -5.55
CA ARG A 269 7.46 -29.95 -5.76
C ARG A 269 7.54 -31.37 -6.32
N LYS A 270 6.80 -32.32 -5.75
CA LYS A 270 6.72 -33.71 -6.23
C LYS A 270 6.22 -33.75 -7.67
N LEU A 271 5.16 -33.01 -7.97
CA LEU A 271 4.57 -32.92 -9.31
C LEU A 271 5.54 -32.29 -10.33
N LYS A 272 6.31 -31.28 -9.92
CA LYS A 272 7.38 -30.69 -10.75
C LYS A 272 8.49 -31.71 -11.03
N ARG A 273 8.99 -32.42 -10.01
CA ARG A 273 9.98 -33.49 -10.17
C ARG A 273 9.48 -34.59 -11.11
N HIS A 274 8.23 -35.03 -10.94
CA HIS A 274 7.64 -36.05 -11.81
C HIS A 274 7.52 -35.58 -13.26
N LYS A 275 7.13 -34.31 -13.50
CA LYS A 275 7.12 -33.71 -14.85
C LYS A 275 8.51 -33.65 -15.47
N GLU A 276 9.52 -33.26 -14.71
CA GLU A 276 10.91 -33.19 -15.16
C GLU A 276 11.46 -34.59 -15.50
N LEU A 277 11.24 -35.57 -14.62
CA LEU A 277 11.62 -36.96 -14.83
C LEU A 277 10.94 -37.52 -16.08
N ARG A 278 9.62 -37.33 -16.22
CA ARG A 278 8.86 -37.73 -17.41
C ARG A 278 9.47 -37.10 -18.67
N LYS A 279 9.77 -35.80 -18.65
CA LYS A 279 10.41 -35.09 -19.78
C LYS A 279 11.79 -35.66 -20.10
N GLN A 280 12.59 -36.04 -19.10
CA GLN A 280 13.89 -36.69 -19.32
C GLN A 280 13.74 -38.07 -19.95
N VAL A 281 12.83 -38.91 -19.45
CA VAL A 281 12.56 -40.25 -20.00
C VAL A 281 12.11 -40.17 -21.46
N PHE A 282 11.16 -39.29 -21.80
CA PHE A 282 10.75 -39.13 -23.20
C PHE A 282 11.88 -38.60 -24.09
N ARG A 283 12.77 -37.75 -23.57
CA ARG A 283 13.96 -37.29 -24.30
C ARG A 283 14.97 -38.42 -24.55
N THR A 284 15.21 -39.30 -23.58
CA THR A 284 16.13 -40.44 -23.76
C THR A 284 15.55 -41.46 -24.73
N LEU A 285 14.27 -41.81 -24.61
CA LEU A 285 13.57 -42.68 -25.57
C LEU A 285 13.64 -42.13 -26.99
N SER A 286 13.34 -40.84 -27.19
CA SER A 286 13.44 -40.20 -28.50
C SER A 286 14.85 -40.24 -29.08
N LYS A 287 15.90 -40.04 -28.27
CA LYS A 287 17.30 -40.18 -28.72
C LYS A 287 17.66 -41.62 -29.08
N LEU A 288 17.17 -42.60 -28.34
CA LEU A 288 17.37 -44.02 -28.64
C LEU A 288 16.69 -44.41 -29.96
N ASP A 289 15.43 -43.99 -30.16
CA ASP A 289 14.71 -44.22 -31.41
C ASP A 289 15.42 -43.60 -32.62
N MET A 290 15.94 -42.38 -32.46
CA MET A 290 16.76 -41.74 -33.49
C MET A 290 18.02 -42.55 -33.78
N LYS A 291 18.76 -42.99 -32.75
CA LYS A 291 19.97 -43.82 -32.92
C LYS A 291 19.67 -45.16 -33.60
N ASN A 292 18.56 -45.80 -33.25
CA ASN A 292 18.11 -47.05 -33.87
C ASN A 292 17.74 -46.84 -35.35
N LYS A 293 17.02 -45.76 -35.68
CA LYS A 293 16.73 -45.38 -37.07
C LYS A 293 17.99 -45.08 -37.87
N THR A 294 19.00 -44.44 -37.28
CA THR A 294 20.28 -44.18 -37.97
C THR A 294 21.08 -45.46 -38.19
N LYS A 295 21.03 -46.43 -37.24
CA LYS A 295 21.65 -47.75 -37.42
C LYS A 295 20.97 -48.57 -38.51
N LEU A 296 19.64 -48.53 -38.61
CA LEU A 296 18.88 -49.25 -39.64
C LEU A 296 19.07 -48.67 -41.06
N ARG A 297 19.56 -47.43 -41.16
CA ARG A 297 19.84 -46.74 -42.43
C ARG A 297 21.29 -46.89 -42.90
N ARG A 298 22.15 -47.55 -42.13
CA ARG A 298 23.51 -47.93 -42.50
C ARG A 298 23.54 -49.42 -42.78
#